data_AF-A0A1J4K5T6-F1
#
_entry.id   AF-A0A1J4K5T6-F1
#
_cell.length_a   1.000
_cell.length_b   1.000
_cell.length_c   1.000
_cell.angle_alpha   90.00
_cell.angle_beta   90.00
_cell.angle_gamma   90.00
#
_symmetry.space_group_name_H-M   'P 1'
#
loop_
_entity.id
_entity.type
_entity.pdbx_description
1 polymer ?
#
loop_
_entity_poly.entity_id
_entity_poly.type
_entity_poly.pdbx_seq_one_letter_code
_entity_poly.pdbx_strand_id
1 'polypeptide(L)'
;MAEVDPMNLLPLNIKAILQRKSSRDPSSRFTSKLHILLSFVASNPDLENKIGCVWVTDDEFRINKKALVNVMGIKINTLNVNLHALGFNQQKHNKDGWTLWKRPGFTRNSIEMDEAIQTQMALPKPNGFRLTFTLGKVSQGVFDNFCAICQKIWSDLTQLDDQPVNTSLFIQKAAQRFKQVEQPLDNARDVLKAIIAPSSSHQDVIHYSQFAKFMAMFGPEETIMLKIASLLGCSNNTGQWLAFEPVGQNIPLCGTFDENEPNRLVLRNRSTVTCIWNAPLAPASQNYVIDEYNKVYPSWDDYFRNNPIEYQMVPDSYMNTF
;
A
#
# COMPACT_ATOMS: atom_id res chain seq x y z
N MET A 1 -24.24 10.04 44.20
CA MET A 1 -22.94 10.39 43.58
C MET A 1 -23.14 10.33 42.09
N ALA A 2 -22.98 11.44 41.37
CA ALA A 2 -23.22 11.47 39.92
C ALA A 2 -22.21 10.52 39.26
N GLU A 3 -22.68 9.46 38.60
CA GLU A 3 -21.84 8.62 37.75
C GLU A 3 -21.25 9.52 36.67
N VAL A 4 -19.92 9.69 36.70
CA VAL A 4 -19.22 10.45 35.68
C VAL A 4 -19.50 9.75 34.35
N ASP A 5 -20.18 10.44 33.44
CA ASP A 5 -20.44 9.94 32.09
C ASP A 5 -19.10 9.45 31.51
N PRO A 6 -18.95 8.15 31.19
CA PRO A 6 -17.68 7.61 30.72
C PRO A 6 -17.25 8.24 29.39
N MET A 7 -18.18 8.89 28.67
CA MET A 7 -17.91 9.71 27.51
C MET A 7 -17.08 10.95 27.84
N ASN A 8 -17.08 11.44 29.09
CA ASN A 8 -16.26 12.54 29.54
C ASN A 8 -14.78 12.20 29.74
N LEU A 9 -14.46 10.91 29.82
CA LEU A 9 -13.09 10.40 29.98
C LEU A 9 -12.33 10.29 28.66
N LEU A 10 -13.04 10.41 27.54
CA LEU A 10 -12.44 10.31 26.20
C LEU A 10 -11.95 11.68 25.70
N PRO A 11 -10.83 11.73 24.97
CA PRO A 11 -10.41 12.91 24.21
C PRO A 11 -11.49 13.40 23.24
N LEU A 12 -11.57 14.72 23.01
CA LEU A 12 -12.60 15.36 22.18
C LEU A 12 -12.67 14.78 20.75
N ASN A 13 -11.53 14.42 20.17
CA ASN A 13 -11.44 13.78 18.86
C ASN A 13 -12.09 12.38 18.84
N ILE A 14 -11.93 11.58 19.89
CA ILE A 14 -12.56 10.25 19.98
C ILE A 14 -14.07 10.40 20.19
N LYS A 15 -14.51 11.35 21.04
CA LYS A 15 -15.94 11.63 21.23
C LYS A 15 -16.63 11.99 19.91
N ALA A 16 -16.02 12.87 19.12
CA ALA A 16 -16.56 13.29 17.83
C ALA A 16 -16.72 12.11 16.85
N ILE A 17 -15.76 11.19 16.81
CA ILE A 17 -15.83 9.99 15.97
C ILE A 17 -16.94 9.05 16.44
N LEU A 18 -17.04 8.79 17.74
CA LEU A 18 -18.07 7.90 18.30
C LEU A 18 -19.50 8.43 18.07
N GLN A 19 -19.70 9.75 18.21
CA GLN A 19 -20.99 10.42 17.98
C GLN A 19 -21.41 10.48 16.51
N ARG A 20 -20.46 10.44 15.57
CA ARG A 20 -20.75 10.48 14.14
C ARG A 20 -21.56 9.26 13.72
N LYS A 21 -22.64 9.42 12.97
CA LYS A 21 -23.41 8.27 12.44
C LYS A 21 -22.53 7.45 11.50
N SER A 22 -22.62 6.12 11.63
CA SER A 22 -21.92 5.20 10.73
C SER A 22 -22.39 5.42 9.29
N SER A 23 -21.44 5.57 8.36
CA SER A 23 -21.70 5.85 6.95
C SER A 23 -20.80 4.99 6.04
N ARG A 24 -20.74 5.32 4.75
CA ARG A 24 -19.80 4.69 3.81
C ARG A 24 -18.34 4.97 4.16
N ASP A 25 -18.05 6.06 4.87
CA ASP A 25 -16.72 6.41 5.38
C ASP A 25 -16.22 5.35 6.39
N PRO A 26 -15.11 4.65 6.12
CA PRO A 26 -14.56 3.59 6.99
C PRO A 26 -14.34 4.05 8.43
N SER A 27 -13.82 5.25 8.62
CA SER A 27 -13.52 5.83 9.95
C SER A 27 -14.75 6.02 10.84
N SER A 28 -15.94 6.08 10.24
CA SER A 28 -17.22 6.24 10.95
C SER A 28 -17.89 4.91 11.32
N ARG A 29 -17.36 3.76 10.88
CA ARG A 29 -17.99 2.45 11.07
C ARG A 29 -17.76 1.87 12.45
N PHE A 30 -18.59 0.89 12.83
CA PHE A 30 -18.54 0.25 14.14
C PHE A 30 -17.15 -0.36 14.44
N THR A 31 -16.54 -1.04 13.46
CA THR A 31 -15.22 -1.67 13.60
C THR A 31 -14.13 -0.65 13.93
N SER A 32 -14.03 0.44 13.17
CA SER A 32 -13.05 1.50 13.41
C SER A 32 -13.28 2.16 14.77
N LYS A 33 -14.53 2.43 15.15
CA LYS A 33 -14.88 2.96 16.47
C LYS A 33 -14.43 2.06 17.62
N LEU A 34 -14.66 0.75 17.48
CA LEU A 34 -14.25 -0.24 18.47
C LEU A 34 -12.72 -0.34 18.55
N HIS A 35 -12.02 -0.31 17.42
CA HIS A 35 -10.56 -0.35 17.35
C HIS A 35 -9.91 0.89 17.98
N ILE A 36 -10.46 2.09 17.72
CA ILE A 36 -10.02 3.34 18.35
C ILE A 36 -10.16 3.26 19.88
N LEU A 37 -11.30 2.74 20.37
CA LEU A 37 -11.50 2.54 21.81
C LEU A 37 -10.50 1.56 22.42
N LEU A 38 -10.26 0.42 21.76
CA LEU A 38 -9.30 -0.58 22.23
C LEU A 38 -7.85 -0.04 22.23
N SER A 39 -7.48 0.73 21.21
CA SER A 39 -6.17 1.39 21.12
C SER A 39 -6.01 2.47 22.20
N PHE A 40 -7.08 3.24 22.46
CA PHE A 40 -7.07 4.26 23.51
C PHE A 40 -6.91 3.65 24.91
N VAL A 41 -7.59 2.53 25.20
CA VAL A 41 -7.43 1.80 26.47
C VAL A 41 -6.04 1.18 26.58
N ALA A 42 -5.44 0.71 25.49
CA ALA A 42 -4.08 0.18 25.51
C ALA A 42 -3.05 1.21 26.00
N SER A 43 -3.25 2.49 25.67
CA SER A 43 -2.43 3.60 26.19
C SER A 43 -2.86 4.10 27.57
N ASN A 44 -4.04 3.69 28.08
CA ASN A 44 -4.61 4.13 29.35
C ASN A 44 -5.26 2.95 30.11
N PRO A 45 -4.47 2.02 30.68
CA PRO A 45 -4.99 0.78 31.27
C PRO A 45 -6.01 1.00 32.41
N ASP A 46 -5.87 2.09 33.17
CA ASP A 46 -6.76 2.46 34.28
C ASP A 46 -8.22 2.71 33.85
N LEU A 47 -8.45 2.90 32.55
CA LEU A 47 -9.76 3.16 31.96
C LEU A 47 -10.46 1.90 31.44
N GLU A 48 -9.82 0.73 31.49
CA GLU A 48 -10.40 -0.53 30.99
C GLU A 48 -11.79 -0.80 31.55
N ASN A 49 -11.95 -0.74 32.88
CA ASN A 49 -13.22 -1.06 33.53
C ASN A 49 -14.30 0.00 33.27
N LYS A 50 -13.89 1.25 32.99
CA LYS A 50 -14.79 2.37 32.73
C LYS A 50 -15.29 2.38 31.28
N ILE A 51 -14.43 2.02 30.34
CA ILE A 51 -14.75 1.97 28.91
C ILE A 51 -15.36 0.62 28.53
N GLY A 52 -14.91 -0.46 29.16
CA GLY A 52 -15.42 -1.81 28.95
C GLY A 52 -14.83 -2.51 27.73
N CYS A 53 -13.60 -2.20 27.33
CA CYS A 53 -12.89 -2.96 26.29
C CYS A 53 -11.38 -2.95 26.51
N VAL A 54 -10.70 -4.07 26.26
CA VAL A 54 -9.23 -4.14 26.26
C VAL A 54 -8.72 -5.27 25.36
N TRP A 55 -7.53 -5.09 24.81
CA TRP A 55 -6.76 -6.15 24.17
C TRP A 55 -6.21 -7.13 25.21
N VAL A 56 -6.48 -8.43 25.03
CA VAL A 56 -5.92 -9.52 25.85
C VAL A 56 -4.63 -10.05 25.22
N THR A 57 -4.65 -10.22 23.89
CA THR A 57 -3.49 -10.53 23.05
C THR A 57 -3.47 -9.56 21.86
N ASP A 58 -2.60 -9.78 20.89
CA ASP A 58 -2.59 -8.97 19.67
C ASP A 58 -3.79 -9.22 18.75
N ASP A 59 -4.51 -10.34 18.92
CA ASP A 59 -5.63 -10.76 18.08
C ASP A 59 -6.93 -11.06 18.87
N GLU A 60 -6.88 -11.03 20.20
CA GLU A 60 -8.03 -11.24 21.09
C GLU A 60 -8.26 -10.03 21.98
N PHE A 61 -9.53 -9.67 22.15
CA PHE A 61 -9.94 -8.59 23.03
C PHE A 61 -11.15 -9.01 23.85
N ARG A 62 -11.29 -8.44 25.05
CA ARG A 62 -12.45 -8.65 25.90
C ARG A 62 -13.27 -7.38 25.97
N ILE A 63 -14.59 -7.53 26.02
CA ILE A 63 -15.54 -6.42 26.20
C ILE A 63 -16.49 -6.67 27.35
N ASN A 64 -16.74 -5.63 28.13
CA ASN A 64 -17.88 -5.54 29.03
C ASN A 64 -19.02 -4.88 28.26
N LYS A 65 -20.00 -5.68 27.83
CA LYS A 65 -21.05 -5.19 26.94
C LYS A 65 -21.86 -4.05 27.55
N LYS A 66 -22.03 -4.00 28.88
CA LYS A 66 -22.81 -2.96 29.56
C LYS A 66 -22.07 -1.62 29.61
N ALA A 67 -20.76 -1.63 29.89
CA ALA A 67 -19.97 -0.41 29.88
C ALA A 67 -19.77 0.12 28.44
N LEU A 68 -19.47 -0.78 27.49
CA LEU A 68 -19.18 -0.40 26.12
C LEU A 68 -20.39 0.25 25.41
N VAL A 69 -21.62 -0.26 25.63
CA VAL A 69 -22.83 0.32 25.03
C VAL A 69 -23.11 1.74 25.51
N ASN A 70 -22.79 2.03 26.78
CA ASN A 70 -22.94 3.36 27.35
C ASN A 70 -21.97 4.34 26.69
N VAL A 71 -20.71 3.92 26.49
CA VAL A 71 -19.69 4.75 25.82
C VAL A 71 -19.99 4.95 24.33
N MET A 72 -20.45 3.92 23.64
CA MET A 72 -20.75 3.99 22.21
C MET A 72 -22.12 4.61 21.89
N GLY A 73 -22.97 4.83 22.91
CA GLY A 73 -24.31 5.40 22.72
C GLY A 73 -25.25 4.51 21.90
N ILE A 74 -25.10 3.18 21.98
CA ILE A 74 -25.93 2.21 21.25
C ILE A 74 -26.66 1.26 22.20
N LYS A 75 -27.71 0.56 21.73
CA LYS A 75 -28.38 -0.46 22.55
C LYS A 75 -27.57 -1.76 22.56
N ILE A 76 -27.66 -2.54 23.64
CA ILE A 76 -26.97 -3.85 23.73
C ILE A 76 -27.35 -4.83 22.62
N ASN A 77 -28.59 -4.80 22.16
CA ASN A 77 -29.04 -5.62 21.02
C ASN A 77 -28.34 -5.19 19.74
N THR A 78 -28.17 -3.88 19.51
CA THR A 78 -27.42 -3.34 18.38
C THR A 78 -25.95 -3.74 18.45
N LEU A 79 -25.33 -3.71 19.65
CA LEU A 79 -23.96 -4.19 19.84
C LEU A 79 -23.84 -5.67 19.46
N ASN A 80 -24.72 -6.53 19.98
CA ASN A 80 -24.69 -7.97 19.67
C ASN A 80 -24.88 -8.23 18.17
N VAL A 81 -25.84 -7.55 17.53
CA VAL A 81 -26.05 -7.65 16.07
C VAL A 81 -24.81 -7.21 15.31
N ASN A 82 -24.19 -6.09 15.66
CA ASN A 82 -22.98 -5.61 15.00
C ASN A 82 -21.81 -6.59 15.15
N LEU A 83 -21.59 -7.12 16.36
CA LEU A 83 -20.52 -8.09 16.60
C LEU A 83 -20.71 -9.34 15.74
N HIS A 84 -21.92 -9.91 15.70
CA HIS A 84 -22.20 -11.07 14.87
C HIS A 84 -22.16 -10.77 13.37
N ALA A 85 -22.80 -9.68 12.93
CA ALA A 85 -22.88 -9.30 11.51
C ALA A 85 -21.51 -8.96 10.92
N LEU A 86 -20.58 -8.46 11.73
CA LEU A 86 -19.22 -8.10 11.31
C LEU A 86 -18.19 -9.21 11.56
N GLY A 87 -18.64 -10.43 11.88
CA GLY A 87 -17.78 -11.61 11.96
C GLY A 87 -16.89 -11.67 13.21
N PHE A 88 -17.27 -10.99 14.29
CA PHE A 88 -16.63 -11.17 15.59
C PHE A 88 -17.11 -12.47 16.22
N ASN A 89 -16.17 -13.36 16.54
CA ASN A 89 -16.44 -14.66 17.15
C ASN A 89 -16.24 -14.56 18.66
N GLN A 90 -17.30 -14.84 19.42
CA GLN A 90 -17.23 -14.93 20.87
C GLN A 90 -16.58 -16.26 21.26
N GLN A 91 -15.42 -16.21 21.91
CA GLN A 91 -14.65 -17.40 22.29
C GLN A 91 -15.07 -17.94 23.66
N LYS A 92 -15.31 -17.04 24.62
CA LYS A 92 -15.66 -17.39 26.01
C LYS A 92 -16.66 -16.42 26.60
N HIS A 93 -17.55 -16.94 27.43
CA HIS A 93 -18.38 -16.15 28.34
C HIS A 93 -17.72 -16.16 29.72
N ASN A 94 -17.48 -14.98 30.31
CA ASN A 94 -16.95 -14.88 31.67
C ASN A 94 -18.06 -14.48 32.66
N LYS A 95 -17.83 -14.75 33.95
CA LYS A 95 -18.62 -14.14 35.03
C LYS A 95 -18.33 -12.63 35.04
N ASP A 96 -19.30 -11.81 35.44
CA ASP A 96 -19.24 -10.33 35.51
C ASP A 96 -19.43 -9.54 34.20
N GLY A 97 -19.99 -10.17 33.16
CA GLY A 97 -20.42 -9.46 31.94
C GLY A 97 -19.31 -9.19 30.92
N TRP A 98 -18.10 -9.67 31.19
CA TRP A 98 -16.99 -9.70 30.24
C TRP A 98 -17.12 -10.88 29.27
N THR A 99 -16.91 -10.59 28.00
CA THR A 99 -16.95 -11.59 26.92
C THR A 99 -15.69 -11.44 26.08
N LEU A 100 -15.08 -12.58 25.71
CA LEU A 100 -13.85 -12.62 24.91
C LEU A 100 -14.20 -12.77 23.44
N TRP A 101 -13.61 -11.95 22.59
CA TRP A 101 -13.89 -11.87 21.16
C TRP A 101 -12.62 -11.91 20.34
N LYS A 102 -12.74 -12.50 19.17
CA LYS A 102 -11.71 -12.55 18.14
C LYS A 102 -12.35 -12.38 16.78
N ARG A 103 -11.77 -11.55 15.93
CA ARG A 103 -12.15 -11.45 14.51
C ARG A 103 -10.87 -11.58 13.68
N PRO A 104 -10.81 -12.51 12.71
CA PRO A 104 -9.68 -12.60 11.79
C PRO A 104 -9.39 -11.25 11.12
N GLY A 105 -8.14 -10.79 11.18
CA GLY A 105 -7.71 -9.51 10.63
C GLY A 105 -8.03 -8.27 11.49
N PHE A 106 -8.68 -8.44 12.64
CA PHE A 106 -8.88 -7.37 13.63
C PHE A 106 -7.86 -7.53 14.76
N THR A 107 -6.70 -6.88 14.62
CA THR A 107 -5.58 -6.99 15.54
C THR A 107 -5.22 -5.63 16.16
N ARG A 108 -4.42 -5.64 17.23
CA ARG A 108 -3.93 -4.42 17.90
C ARG A 108 -3.25 -3.45 16.92
N ASN A 109 -2.58 -3.98 15.89
CA ASN A 109 -1.78 -3.19 14.94
C ASN A 109 -2.43 -3.02 13.55
N SER A 110 -3.62 -3.58 13.31
CA SER A 110 -4.31 -3.41 12.02
C SER A 110 -4.96 -2.03 11.92
N ILE A 111 -4.54 -1.22 10.96
CA ILE A 111 -5.21 0.04 10.60
C ILE A 111 -6.22 -0.26 9.48
N GLU A 112 -7.50 -0.37 9.87
CA GLU A 112 -8.73 -0.42 9.06
C GLU A 112 -8.90 -1.49 7.97
N MET A 113 -9.99 -2.27 8.04
CA MET A 113 -10.82 -2.64 6.88
C MET A 113 -12.24 -2.97 7.32
N ASP A 114 -13.25 -2.39 6.65
CA ASP A 114 -14.53 -3.05 6.45
C ASP A 114 -14.90 -2.90 4.97
N GLU A 115 -14.92 -4.00 4.23
CA GLU A 115 -15.82 -4.20 3.10
C GLU A 115 -16.83 -5.26 3.53
N ALA A 116 -18.11 -4.90 3.40
CA ALA A 116 -19.21 -5.71 3.91
C ALA A 116 -19.41 -6.96 3.05
N ILE A 117 -19.54 -8.08 3.74
CA ILE A 117 -19.96 -9.39 3.22
C ILE A 117 -21.47 -9.36 2.99
N GLN A 118 -21.90 -9.44 1.73
CA GLN A 118 -23.19 -10.03 1.34
C GLN A 118 -23.01 -10.75 0.00
N THR A 119 -22.85 -12.07 0.03
CA THR A 119 -23.77 -13.09 -0.52
C THR A 119 -23.08 -14.45 -0.39
N GLN A 120 -23.80 -15.42 0.18
CA GLN A 120 -23.32 -16.74 0.53
C GLN A 120 -23.17 -17.67 -0.69
N MET A 121 -22.22 -18.60 -0.54
CA MET A 121 -22.09 -19.95 -1.11
C MET A 121 -20.79 -20.16 -1.92
N ALA A 122 -20.08 -21.22 -1.53
CA ALA A 122 -18.70 -21.62 -1.85
C ALA A 122 -17.61 -20.85 -1.08
N LEU A 123 -16.82 -21.58 -0.28
CA LEU A 123 -15.55 -21.09 0.28
C LEU A 123 -14.65 -20.56 -0.84
N PRO A 124 -14.04 -19.37 -0.68
CA PRO A 124 -12.74 -19.09 -1.25
C PRO A 124 -11.70 -18.94 -0.13
N LYS A 125 -10.49 -19.35 -0.47
CA LYS A 125 -9.24 -19.29 0.31
C LYS A 125 -8.92 -17.87 0.84
N PRO A 126 -7.97 -17.73 1.78
CA PRO A 126 -7.68 -16.46 2.46
C PRO A 126 -7.32 -15.36 1.45
N ASN A 127 -7.69 -14.11 1.76
CA ASN A 127 -7.45 -12.89 0.97
C ASN A 127 -6.24 -12.99 0.04
N GLY A 128 -6.52 -13.18 -1.25
CA GLY A 128 -5.53 -13.24 -2.30
C GLY A 128 -4.97 -11.86 -2.65
N PHE A 129 -3.83 -11.88 -3.34
CA PHE A 129 -3.17 -10.80 -4.07
C PHE A 129 -4.06 -9.59 -4.40
N ARG A 130 -4.17 -8.64 -3.47
CA ARG A 130 -5.00 -7.43 -3.65
C ARG A 130 -4.11 -6.21 -3.83
N LEU A 131 -4.20 -5.58 -4.99
CA LEU A 131 -3.52 -4.31 -5.28
C LEU A 131 -4.40 -3.14 -4.86
N THR A 132 -3.80 -2.12 -4.25
CA THR A 132 -4.47 -0.88 -3.84
C THR A 132 -4.33 0.25 -4.87
N PHE A 133 -3.63 -0.02 -5.97
CA PHE A 133 -3.33 0.94 -7.02
C PHE A 133 -4.03 0.54 -8.33
N THR A 134 -4.09 1.46 -9.27
CA THR A 134 -4.59 1.23 -10.63
C THR A 134 -3.48 1.48 -11.66
N LEU A 135 -3.73 1.19 -12.93
CA LEU A 135 -2.83 1.53 -14.01
C LEU A 135 -3.47 2.60 -14.90
N GLY A 136 -2.71 3.62 -15.25
CA GLY A 136 -3.15 4.67 -16.15
C GLY A 136 -3.04 4.24 -17.61
N LYS A 137 -3.87 4.84 -18.48
CA LYS A 137 -3.88 4.61 -19.93
C LYS A 137 -4.08 3.13 -20.35
N VAL A 138 -4.73 2.32 -19.49
CA VAL A 138 -5.11 0.94 -19.81
C VAL A 138 -6.60 0.69 -19.54
N SER A 139 -7.18 -0.30 -20.21
CA SER A 139 -8.55 -0.74 -19.91
C SER A 139 -8.58 -1.66 -18.69
N GLN A 140 -9.76 -1.83 -18.08
CA GLN A 140 -9.93 -2.74 -16.95
C GLN A 140 -9.51 -4.18 -17.29
N GLY A 141 -9.85 -4.69 -18.47
CA GLY A 141 -9.43 -6.04 -18.87
C GLY A 141 -7.91 -6.20 -19.01
N VAL A 142 -7.19 -5.14 -19.40
CA VAL A 142 -5.73 -5.13 -19.42
C VAL A 142 -5.17 -5.09 -18.00
N PHE A 143 -5.78 -4.31 -17.10
CA PHE A 143 -5.41 -4.28 -15.69
C PHE A 143 -5.61 -5.64 -15.00
N ASP A 144 -6.74 -6.31 -15.26
CA ASP A 144 -7.04 -7.64 -14.70
C ASP A 144 -6.03 -8.69 -15.20
N ASN A 145 -5.66 -8.63 -16.50
CA ASN A 145 -4.62 -9.48 -17.07
C ASN A 145 -3.25 -9.22 -16.44
N PHE A 146 -2.90 -7.94 -16.25
CA PHE A 146 -1.68 -7.55 -15.54
C PHE A 146 -1.65 -8.11 -14.12
N CYS A 147 -2.76 -8.04 -13.39
CA CYS A 147 -2.87 -8.62 -12.06
C CYS A 147 -2.63 -10.14 -12.12
N ALA A 148 -3.30 -10.85 -13.01
CA ALA A 148 -3.14 -12.30 -13.16
C ALA A 148 -1.69 -12.71 -13.47
N ILE A 149 -1.00 -11.96 -14.34
CA ILE A 149 0.42 -12.19 -14.67
C ILE A 149 1.30 -11.96 -13.44
N CYS A 150 1.11 -10.85 -12.72
CA CYS A 150 1.87 -10.57 -11.50
C CYS A 150 1.67 -11.65 -10.44
N GLN A 151 0.43 -12.09 -10.23
CA GLN A 151 0.11 -13.17 -9.28
C GLN A 151 0.84 -14.47 -9.64
N LYS A 152 0.84 -14.83 -10.92
CA LYS A 152 1.54 -16.00 -11.42
C LYS A 152 3.05 -15.91 -11.19
N ILE A 153 3.67 -14.81 -11.61
CA ILE A 153 5.12 -14.62 -11.47
C ILE A 153 5.53 -14.60 -10.00
N TRP A 154 4.75 -13.93 -9.15
CA TRP A 154 5.00 -13.91 -7.71
C TRP A 154 4.95 -15.33 -7.14
N SER A 155 3.87 -16.06 -7.41
CA SER A 155 3.69 -17.43 -6.91
C SER A 155 4.83 -18.35 -7.36
N ASP A 156 5.28 -18.21 -8.61
CA ASP A 156 6.43 -18.97 -9.14
C ASP A 156 7.75 -18.63 -8.40
N LEU A 157 7.97 -17.34 -8.11
CA LEU A 157 9.19 -16.88 -7.44
C LEU A 157 9.20 -17.27 -5.95
N THR A 158 8.08 -17.06 -5.26
CA THR A 158 8.03 -17.18 -3.80
C THR A 158 7.60 -18.57 -3.34
N GLN A 159 6.85 -19.31 -4.15
CA GLN A 159 6.12 -20.54 -3.75
C GLN A 159 5.16 -20.29 -2.58
N LEU A 160 4.82 -19.02 -2.35
CA LEU A 160 3.93 -18.55 -1.31
C LEU A 160 2.82 -17.76 -1.97
N ASP A 161 1.70 -17.64 -1.26
CA ASP A 161 0.61 -16.74 -1.65
C ASP A 161 1.05 -15.27 -1.42
N ASP A 162 0.14 -14.39 -1.03
CA ASP A 162 0.38 -12.94 -0.80
C ASP A 162 1.24 -12.63 0.46
N GLN A 163 2.08 -13.58 0.90
CA GLN A 163 2.90 -13.42 2.10
C GLN A 163 4.19 -12.66 1.79
N PRO A 164 4.64 -11.74 2.68
CA PRO A 164 5.91 -11.04 2.51
C PRO A 164 7.08 -12.02 2.50
N VAL A 165 8.10 -11.75 1.69
CA VAL A 165 9.27 -12.62 1.51
C VAL A 165 10.56 -11.88 1.82
N ASN A 166 11.59 -12.62 2.27
CA ASN A 166 12.88 -12.03 2.54
C ASN A 166 13.47 -11.33 1.30
N THR A 167 13.90 -10.08 1.44
CA THR A 167 14.39 -9.25 0.34
C THR A 167 15.55 -9.89 -0.40
N SER A 168 16.57 -10.38 0.31
CA SER A 168 17.75 -10.97 -0.33
C SER A 168 17.41 -12.21 -1.15
N LEU A 169 16.55 -13.09 -0.60
CA LEU A 169 16.08 -14.29 -1.30
C LEU A 169 15.24 -13.94 -2.53
N PHE A 170 14.32 -12.98 -2.38
CA PHE A 170 13.47 -12.53 -3.48
C PHE A 170 14.29 -11.93 -4.62
N ILE A 171 15.19 -10.99 -4.31
CA ILE A 171 16.06 -10.34 -5.31
C ILE A 171 16.94 -11.37 -6.01
N GLN A 172 17.46 -12.38 -5.31
CA GLN A 172 18.24 -13.45 -5.93
C GLN A 172 17.42 -14.22 -6.97
N LYS A 173 16.20 -14.66 -6.62
CA LYS A 173 15.33 -15.40 -7.53
C LYS A 173 14.83 -14.53 -8.70
N ALA A 174 14.45 -13.29 -8.41
CA ALA A 174 14.03 -12.32 -9.41
C ALA A 174 15.16 -12.01 -10.40
N ALA A 175 16.40 -11.84 -9.94
CA ALA A 175 17.56 -11.63 -10.81
C ALA A 175 17.83 -12.84 -11.69
N GLN A 176 17.71 -14.06 -11.17
CA GLN A 176 17.85 -15.28 -11.99
C GLN A 176 16.77 -15.37 -13.09
N ARG A 177 15.55 -14.91 -12.80
CA ARG A 177 14.42 -14.95 -13.73
C ARG A 177 14.45 -13.83 -14.78
N PHE A 178 14.78 -12.61 -14.38
CA PHE A 178 14.59 -11.40 -15.20
C PHE A 178 15.86 -10.92 -15.91
N LYS A 179 17.04 -11.43 -15.55
CA LYS A 179 18.30 -11.03 -16.18
C LYS A 179 18.27 -11.28 -17.69
N GLN A 180 19.00 -10.46 -18.44
CA GLN A 180 19.32 -10.82 -19.82
C GLN A 180 20.29 -12.00 -19.87
N VAL A 181 20.33 -12.71 -21.00
CA VAL A 181 21.18 -13.89 -21.19
C VAL A 181 22.64 -13.57 -20.86
N GLU A 182 23.14 -12.44 -21.38
CA GLU A 182 24.51 -11.97 -21.21
C GLU A 182 24.75 -11.15 -19.93
N GLN A 183 23.69 -10.75 -19.22
CA GLN A 183 23.81 -9.92 -18.03
C GLN A 183 24.37 -10.75 -16.86
N PRO A 184 25.45 -10.27 -16.19
CA PRO A 184 25.94 -10.87 -14.96
C PRO A 184 24.88 -10.86 -13.87
N LEU A 185 24.78 -11.96 -13.10
CA LEU A 185 23.75 -12.11 -12.07
C LEU A 185 23.84 -11.03 -10.98
N ASP A 186 25.06 -10.67 -10.55
CA ASP A 186 25.23 -9.65 -9.52
C ASP A 186 24.79 -8.26 -9.99
N ASN A 187 25.07 -7.90 -11.25
CA ASN A 187 24.54 -6.67 -11.83
C ASN A 187 23.01 -6.66 -11.84
N ALA A 188 22.36 -7.77 -12.22
CA ALA A 188 20.90 -7.86 -12.18
C ALA A 188 20.35 -7.72 -10.75
N ARG A 189 21.03 -8.31 -9.75
CA ARG A 189 20.65 -8.18 -8.33
C ARG A 189 20.73 -6.74 -7.85
N ASP A 190 21.81 -6.04 -8.18
CA ASP A 190 22.02 -4.65 -7.77
C ASP A 190 20.96 -3.73 -8.37
N VAL A 191 20.67 -3.89 -9.66
CA VAL A 191 19.61 -3.13 -10.36
C VAL A 191 18.25 -3.38 -9.72
N LEU A 192 17.86 -4.64 -9.53
CA LEU A 192 16.55 -4.97 -8.94
C LEU A 192 16.43 -4.48 -7.50
N LYS A 193 17.50 -4.61 -6.70
CA LYS A 193 17.51 -4.15 -5.33
C LYS A 193 17.31 -2.63 -5.25
N ALA A 194 18.03 -1.88 -6.09
CA ALA A 194 17.94 -0.42 -6.13
C ALA A 194 16.55 0.11 -6.53
N ILE A 195 15.75 -0.70 -7.23
CA ILE A 195 14.41 -0.30 -7.70
C ILE A 195 13.31 -0.79 -6.74
N ILE A 196 13.36 -2.05 -6.30
CA ILE A 196 12.28 -2.69 -5.54
C ILE A 196 12.40 -2.40 -4.04
N ALA A 197 13.63 -2.26 -3.54
CA ALA A 197 13.95 -1.97 -2.14
C ALA A 197 14.97 -0.82 -2.06
N PRO A 198 14.59 0.39 -2.51
CA PRO A 198 15.52 1.52 -2.65
C PRO A 198 16.01 2.07 -1.29
N SER A 199 15.31 1.80 -0.19
CA SER A 199 15.57 2.44 1.10
C SER A 199 16.86 1.97 1.78
N SER A 200 17.58 2.95 2.32
CA SER A 200 18.80 2.77 3.13
C SER A 200 18.54 2.12 4.49
N SER A 201 17.29 2.14 4.96
CA SER A 201 16.85 1.36 6.11
C SER A 201 16.70 -0.10 5.69
N HIS A 202 17.23 -1.04 6.49
CA HIS A 202 17.16 -2.48 6.21
C HIS A 202 15.71 -2.95 5.98
N GLN A 203 15.27 -2.93 4.73
CA GLN A 203 14.01 -3.51 4.34
C GLN A 203 14.24 -5.02 4.18
N ASP A 204 13.90 -5.77 5.23
CA ASP A 204 14.16 -7.20 5.27
C ASP A 204 13.13 -8.02 4.49
N VAL A 205 11.97 -7.44 4.17
CA VAL A 205 10.88 -8.11 3.47
C VAL A 205 10.33 -7.32 2.28
N ILE A 206 9.90 -8.05 1.25
CA ILE A 206 9.22 -7.55 0.06
C ILE A 206 7.78 -8.04 0.07
N HIS A 207 6.85 -7.13 -0.14
CA HIS A 207 5.43 -7.43 -0.31
C HIS A 207 5.09 -7.59 -1.79
N TYR A 208 4.05 -8.37 -2.09
CA TYR A 208 3.53 -8.54 -3.45
C TYR A 208 3.20 -7.19 -4.12
N SER A 209 2.64 -6.24 -3.36
CA SER A 209 2.33 -4.90 -3.86
C SER A 209 3.57 -4.16 -4.38
N GLN A 210 4.73 -4.31 -3.73
CA GLN A 210 5.99 -3.71 -4.17
C GLN A 210 6.49 -4.36 -5.46
N PHE A 211 6.38 -5.69 -5.55
CA PHE A 211 6.68 -6.40 -6.79
C PHE A 211 5.74 -5.99 -7.94
N ALA A 212 4.44 -5.87 -7.68
CA ALA A 212 3.48 -5.45 -8.69
C ALA A 212 3.73 -4.00 -9.14
N LYS A 213 4.12 -3.09 -8.24
CA LYS A 213 4.57 -1.74 -8.61
C LYS A 213 5.78 -1.80 -9.54
N PHE A 214 6.75 -2.64 -9.23
CA PHE A 214 7.91 -2.87 -10.10
C PHE A 214 7.52 -3.38 -11.50
N MET A 215 6.62 -4.35 -11.58
CA MET A 215 6.09 -4.84 -12.86
C MET A 215 5.29 -3.77 -13.61
N ALA A 216 4.59 -2.88 -12.91
CA ALA A 216 3.88 -1.75 -13.53
C ALA A 216 4.86 -0.72 -14.12
N MET A 217 5.97 -0.42 -13.42
CA MET A 217 7.00 0.50 -13.88
C MET A 217 7.72 -0.01 -15.15
N PHE A 218 8.05 -1.31 -15.21
CA PHE A 218 9.00 -1.82 -16.21
C PHE A 218 8.61 -3.11 -16.92
N GLY A 219 7.48 -3.74 -16.59
CA GLY A 219 7.05 -4.99 -17.23
C GLY A 219 6.86 -4.86 -18.74
N PRO A 220 6.80 -5.98 -19.48
CA PRO A 220 6.66 -7.35 -18.97
C PRO A 220 8.02 -8.03 -18.67
N GLU A 221 7.99 -9.20 -18.02
CA GLU A 221 9.19 -9.84 -17.43
C GLU A 221 10.30 -10.15 -18.44
N GLU A 222 9.95 -10.44 -19.68
CA GLU A 222 10.89 -10.86 -20.73
C GLU A 222 11.81 -9.72 -21.17
N THR A 223 11.36 -8.47 -21.01
CA THR A 223 12.07 -7.27 -21.50
C THR A 223 12.27 -6.21 -20.43
N ILE A 224 12.06 -6.57 -19.16
CA ILE A 224 12.08 -5.64 -18.03
C ILE A 224 13.43 -4.92 -17.89
N MET A 225 14.55 -5.65 -18.03
CA MET A 225 15.90 -5.09 -17.96
C MET A 225 16.20 -4.12 -19.12
N LEU A 226 15.60 -4.34 -20.29
CA LEU A 226 15.78 -3.44 -21.44
C LEU A 226 15.06 -2.10 -21.20
N LYS A 227 13.84 -2.15 -20.64
CA LYS A 227 13.09 -0.94 -20.27
C LYS A 227 13.76 -0.17 -19.15
N ILE A 228 14.29 -0.87 -18.14
CA ILE A 228 15.09 -0.26 -17.06
C ILE A 228 16.31 0.43 -17.64
N ALA A 229 17.10 -0.25 -18.49
CA ALA A 229 18.29 0.32 -19.10
C ALA A 229 17.97 1.55 -19.96
N SER A 230 16.90 1.50 -20.76
CA SER A 230 16.42 2.61 -21.58
C SER A 230 16.08 3.85 -20.73
N LEU A 231 15.27 3.69 -19.66
CA LEU A 231 14.89 4.82 -18.81
C LEU A 231 16.07 5.36 -17.99
N LEU A 232 16.87 4.47 -17.39
CA LEU A 232 18.06 4.86 -16.62
C LEU A 232 19.09 5.54 -17.52
N GLY A 233 19.26 5.08 -18.76
CA GLY A 233 20.12 5.73 -19.74
C GLY A 233 19.68 7.16 -20.02
N CYS A 234 18.38 7.38 -20.21
CA CYS A 234 17.83 8.72 -20.36
C CYS A 234 18.13 9.61 -19.15
N SER A 235 17.86 9.11 -17.94
CA SER A 235 18.11 9.85 -16.69
C SER A 235 19.59 10.17 -16.46
N ASN A 236 20.45 9.16 -16.53
CA ASN A 236 21.88 9.29 -16.21
C ASN A 236 22.62 10.22 -17.18
N ASN A 237 22.20 10.25 -18.44
CA ASN A 237 22.79 11.13 -19.45
C ASN A 237 22.25 12.57 -19.41
N THR A 238 21.19 12.84 -18.63
CA THR A 238 20.53 14.16 -18.58
C THR A 238 20.40 14.71 -17.15
N GLY A 239 21.29 14.30 -16.24
CA GLY A 239 21.42 14.89 -14.91
C GLY A 239 20.84 14.06 -13.75
N GLN A 240 20.62 12.75 -13.94
CA GLN A 240 20.25 11.79 -12.88
C GLN A 240 18.97 12.18 -12.12
N TRP A 241 17.92 12.54 -12.85
CA TRP A 241 16.68 13.05 -12.25
C TRP A 241 15.71 11.96 -11.77
N LEU A 242 15.87 10.70 -12.21
CA LEU A 242 14.98 9.61 -11.81
C LEU A 242 15.26 9.15 -10.39
N ALA A 243 14.22 9.15 -9.56
CA ALA A 243 14.24 8.61 -8.20
C ALA A 243 13.14 7.56 -8.01
N PHE A 244 13.47 6.49 -7.29
CA PHE A 244 12.52 5.46 -6.86
C PHE A 244 12.03 5.66 -5.42
N GLU A 245 12.53 6.70 -4.75
CA GLU A 245 12.06 7.14 -3.43
C GLU A 245 11.42 8.53 -3.52
N PRO A 246 10.54 8.86 -2.56
CA PRO A 246 10.02 10.22 -2.42
C PRO A 246 11.17 11.22 -2.28
N VAL A 247 11.29 12.11 -3.26
CA VAL A 247 12.25 13.22 -3.24
C VAL A 247 11.62 14.47 -2.64
N GLY A 248 12.42 15.24 -1.90
CA GLY A 248 11.99 16.49 -1.29
C GLY A 248 11.49 17.52 -2.32
N GLN A 249 10.62 18.43 -1.90
CA GLN A 249 9.90 19.36 -2.78
C GLN A 249 10.77 20.39 -3.53
N ASN A 250 12.07 20.48 -3.22
CA ASN A 250 12.97 21.53 -3.72
C ASN A 250 13.93 21.09 -4.83
N ILE A 251 13.72 19.94 -5.47
CA ILE A 251 14.60 19.47 -6.56
C ILE A 251 14.16 20.10 -7.90
N PRO A 252 15.06 20.81 -8.62
CA PRO A 252 14.70 21.53 -9.84
C PRO A 252 14.11 20.65 -10.95
N LEU A 253 14.66 19.44 -11.08
CA LEU A 253 14.24 18.42 -12.03
C LEU A 253 14.22 17.06 -11.32
N CYS A 254 13.06 16.44 -11.20
CA CYS A 254 12.92 15.10 -10.64
C CYS A 254 11.84 14.29 -11.36
N GLY A 255 12.10 13.01 -11.56
CA GLY A 255 11.15 12.04 -12.07
C GLY A 255 10.89 10.96 -11.04
N THR A 256 9.62 10.72 -10.73
CA THR A 256 9.19 9.67 -9.78
C THR A 256 7.98 8.95 -10.33
N PHE A 257 7.84 7.67 -10.05
CA PHE A 257 6.61 6.95 -10.35
C PHE A 257 5.51 7.27 -9.31
N ASP A 258 4.26 7.35 -9.77
CA ASP A 258 3.13 7.63 -8.89
C ASP A 258 2.75 6.42 -8.03
N GLU A 259 2.53 6.62 -6.73
CA GLU A 259 2.22 5.54 -5.79
C GLU A 259 0.86 4.85 -6.06
N ASN A 260 -0.13 5.59 -6.58
CA ASN A 260 -1.47 5.10 -6.89
C ASN A 260 -1.63 4.69 -8.35
N GLU A 261 -0.69 5.11 -9.19
CA GLU A 261 -0.62 4.76 -10.61
C GLU A 261 0.82 4.42 -11.03
N PRO A 262 1.33 3.24 -10.66
CA PRO A 262 2.77 2.96 -10.68
C PRO A 262 3.37 2.80 -12.07
N ASN A 263 2.56 2.71 -13.12
CA ASN A 263 3.05 2.81 -14.49
C ASN A 263 3.21 4.26 -14.97
N ARG A 264 2.80 5.27 -14.19
CA ARG A 264 2.94 6.69 -14.51
C ARG A 264 4.23 7.25 -13.91
N LEU A 265 5.16 7.62 -14.79
CA LEU A 265 6.28 8.49 -14.48
C LEU A 265 5.79 9.95 -14.46
N VAL A 266 5.99 10.62 -13.33
CA VAL A 266 5.73 12.05 -13.15
C VAL A 266 7.06 12.77 -13.16
N LEU A 267 7.33 13.52 -14.23
CA LEU A 267 8.50 14.36 -14.37
C LEU A 267 8.13 15.80 -13.96
N ARG A 268 8.77 16.31 -12.91
CA ARG A 268 8.64 17.69 -12.46
C ARG A 268 9.88 18.47 -12.87
N ASN A 269 9.70 19.56 -13.59
CA ASN A 269 10.75 20.51 -13.95
C ASN A 269 10.30 21.92 -13.62
N ARG A 270 10.75 22.45 -12.47
CA ARG A 270 10.41 23.75 -11.86
C ARG A 270 8.91 24.07 -11.81
N SER A 271 8.34 24.47 -12.95
CA SER A 271 6.94 24.88 -13.12
C SER A 271 6.12 23.94 -13.99
N THR A 272 6.75 22.97 -14.65
CA THR A 272 6.09 22.02 -15.55
C THR A 272 6.04 20.64 -14.91
N VAL A 273 4.89 19.96 -15.09
CA VAL A 273 4.70 18.58 -14.68
C VAL A 273 4.28 17.82 -15.93
N THR A 274 5.06 16.83 -16.30
CA THR A 274 4.79 15.95 -17.45
C THR A 274 4.51 14.55 -16.94
N CYS A 275 3.42 13.96 -17.43
CA CYS A 275 3.05 12.61 -17.09
C CYS A 275 3.26 11.69 -18.28
N ILE A 276 3.91 10.55 -18.04
CA ILE A 276 4.29 9.60 -19.07
C ILE A 276 4.03 8.19 -18.51
N TRP A 277 3.42 7.32 -19.30
CA TRP A 277 2.99 6.00 -18.86
C TRP A 277 3.76 4.90 -19.56
N ASN A 278 4.18 3.90 -18.79
CA ASN A 278 4.58 2.59 -19.32
C ASN A 278 3.33 1.74 -19.62
N ALA A 279 3.36 0.97 -20.70
CA ALA A 279 2.43 -0.11 -20.98
C ALA A 279 3.05 -1.44 -20.48
N PRO A 280 2.66 -1.92 -19.29
CA PRO A 280 3.39 -3.00 -18.61
C PRO A 280 3.22 -4.39 -19.23
N LEU A 281 2.30 -4.55 -20.19
CA LEU A 281 2.12 -5.80 -20.95
C LEU A 281 2.76 -5.75 -22.34
N ALA A 282 3.21 -4.58 -22.80
CA ALA A 282 3.85 -4.43 -24.10
C ALA A 282 5.36 -4.67 -23.96
N PRO A 283 5.96 -5.64 -24.68
CA PRO A 283 7.40 -5.88 -24.62
C PRO A 283 8.19 -4.70 -25.20
N ALA A 284 9.48 -4.60 -24.89
CA ALA A 284 10.36 -3.54 -25.40
C ALA A 284 10.54 -3.51 -26.94
N SER A 285 10.09 -4.55 -27.65
CA SER A 285 10.05 -4.60 -29.12
C SER A 285 8.81 -3.91 -29.72
N GLN A 286 7.86 -3.48 -28.90
CA GLN A 286 6.63 -2.79 -29.30
C GLN A 286 6.59 -1.37 -28.71
N ASN A 287 5.61 -0.57 -29.10
CA ASN A 287 5.37 0.73 -28.48
C ASN A 287 4.86 0.55 -27.05
N TYR A 288 5.65 1.01 -26.07
CA TYR A 288 5.33 0.83 -24.66
C TYR A 288 5.34 2.12 -23.84
N VAL A 289 5.63 3.27 -24.44
CA VAL A 289 5.59 4.57 -23.76
C VAL A 289 4.41 5.37 -24.30
N ILE A 290 3.59 5.94 -23.42
CA ILE A 290 2.39 6.72 -23.76
C ILE A 290 2.49 8.06 -23.06
N ASP A 291 2.28 9.17 -23.74
CA ASP A 291 2.24 10.49 -23.11
C ASP A 291 0.82 10.94 -22.71
N GLU A 292 0.73 12.13 -22.14
CA GLU A 292 -0.52 12.74 -21.70
C GLU A 292 -1.55 12.91 -22.84
N TYR A 293 -1.08 13.11 -24.08
CA TYR A 293 -1.88 13.27 -25.28
C TYR A 293 -2.26 11.95 -25.97
N ASN A 294 -1.93 10.80 -25.36
CA ASN A 294 -2.09 9.45 -25.92
C ASN A 294 -1.20 9.17 -27.14
N LYS A 295 -0.14 9.94 -27.36
CA LYS A 295 0.85 9.58 -28.36
C LYS A 295 1.71 8.44 -27.81
N VAL A 296 1.93 7.45 -28.66
CA VAL A 296 2.68 6.23 -28.36
C VAL A 296 4.08 6.31 -28.95
N TYR A 297 5.06 5.84 -28.18
CA TYR A 297 6.46 5.83 -28.54
C TYR A 297 7.04 4.40 -28.40
N PRO A 298 7.99 4.02 -29.26
CA PRO A 298 8.64 2.71 -29.22
C PRO A 298 9.49 2.50 -27.96
N SER A 299 10.04 3.55 -27.37
CA SER A 299 10.87 3.45 -26.17
C SER A 299 10.97 4.76 -25.38
N TRP A 300 11.60 4.70 -24.20
CA TRP A 300 11.94 5.90 -23.43
C TRP A 300 12.93 6.78 -24.20
N ASP A 301 13.92 6.17 -24.86
CA ASP A 301 14.88 6.89 -25.70
C ASP A 301 14.19 7.69 -26.80
N ASP A 302 13.18 7.11 -27.46
CA ASP A 302 12.45 7.80 -28.50
C ASP A 302 11.59 8.94 -27.93
N TYR A 303 10.91 8.70 -26.81
CA TYR A 303 10.16 9.75 -26.12
C TYR A 303 11.05 10.94 -25.77
N PHE A 304 12.18 10.71 -25.09
CA PHE A 304 13.07 11.78 -24.63
C PHE A 304 13.92 12.40 -25.76
N ARG A 305 14.10 11.72 -26.89
CA ARG A 305 14.67 12.33 -28.11
C ARG A 305 13.71 13.35 -28.72
N ASN A 306 12.41 13.05 -28.72
CA ASN A 306 11.38 13.94 -29.26
C ASN A 306 10.93 15.01 -28.24
N ASN A 307 11.16 14.76 -26.95
CA ASN A 307 10.79 15.64 -25.84
C ASN A 307 12.02 15.82 -24.92
N PRO A 308 13.05 16.54 -25.37
CA PRO A 308 14.30 16.68 -24.62
C PRO A 308 14.07 17.40 -23.28
N ILE A 309 14.74 16.91 -22.25
CA ILE A 309 14.74 17.56 -20.94
C ILE A 309 15.81 18.64 -20.95
N GLU A 310 15.39 19.91 -20.86
CA GLU A 310 16.32 21.02 -20.74
C GLU A 310 16.96 21.05 -19.35
N TYR A 311 18.19 20.55 -19.23
CA TYR A 311 19.01 20.76 -18.06
C TYR A 311 19.64 22.17 -18.11
N GLN A 312 18.97 23.17 -17.54
CA GLN A 312 19.62 24.46 -17.31
C GLN A 312 20.52 24.34 -16.08
N MET A 313 21.84 24.29 -16.31
CA MET A 313 22.83 24.37 -15.24
C MET A 313 22.49 25.55 -14.33
N VAL A 314 22.35 25.29 -13.02
CA VAL A 314 22.35 26.36 -12.03
C VAL A 314 23.73 27.01 -12.14
N PRO A 315 23.84 28.32 -12.42
CA PRO A 315 25.15 28.97 -12.46
C PRO A 315 25.86 28.77 -11.13
N ASP A 316 27.17 28.48 -11.16
CA ASP A 316 28.04 28.26 -10.00
C ASP A 316 28.00 29.38 -8.94
N SER A 317 27.29 30.48 -9.20
CA SER A 317 27.08 31.60 -8.26
C SER A 317 26.31 31.23 -6.99
N TYR A 318 25.75 30.02 -6.87
CA TYR A 318 25.05 29.55 -5.66
C TYR A 318 25.83 28.51 -4.84
N MET A 319 27.05 28.12 -5.26
CA MET A 319 27.89 27.15 -4.53
C MET A 319 28.81 27.78 -3.47
N ASN A 320 28.79 29.12 -3.30
CA ASN A 320 29.56 29.82 -2.25
C ASN A 320 28.64 30.46 -1.22
N THR A 321 27.85 29.66 -0.53
CA THR A 321 27.34 29.97 0.82
C THR A 321 26.70 28.71 1.37
N PHE A 322 27.50 27.85 2.01
CA PHE A 322 27.24 27.13 3.28
C PHE A 322 28.44 26.25 3.59
#